data_AF-A0A0V1IH79-F1
#
_entry.id   AF-A0A0V1IH79-F1
#
_cell.length_a   1.000
_cell.length_b   1.000
_cell.length_c   1.000
_cell.angle_alpha   90.00
_cell.angle_beta   90.00
_cell.angle_gamma   90.00
#
_symmetry.space_group_name_H-M   'P 1'
#
loop_
_entity.id
_entity.type
_entity.pdbx_description
1 polymer ?
#
loop_
_entity_poly.entity_id
_entity_poly.type
_entity_poly.pdbx_seq_one_letter_code
_entity_poly.pdbx_strand_id
1 'polypeptide(L)'
;MEGTTCNTQEDCKDIAICLQKQCIPAKPAGGFCSNNDDCNTGQTCVFGLCMVPAVELNNECTTSNDCKKQTICVNGKCKVAATIGKQCKVDSDCDSGQSCRFGVCWFLYLPPVN
;
A
#
# COMPACT_ATOMS: atom_id res chain seq x y z
N MET A 1 -4.71 15.70 -11.40
CA MET A 1 -4.21 15.13 -10.12
C MET A 1 -3.21 14.08 -10.52
N GLU A 2 -1.96 14.52 -10.68
CA GLU A 2 -0.93 13.84 -11.47
C GLU A 2 -0.06 12.94 -10.59
N GLY A 3 0.31 11.76 -11.10
CA GLY A 3 1.48 11.03 -10.63
C GLY A 3 1.27 9.71 -9.92
N THR A 4 0.18 8.96 -10.18
CA THR A 4 0.05 7.59 -9.64
C THR A 4 0.84 6.55 -10.44
N THR A 5 1.18 6.81 -11.69
CA THR A 5 1.88 5.87 -12.59
C THR A 5 3.34 6.26 -12.79
N CYS A 6 4.21 5.26 -12.90
CA CYS A 6 5.65 5.43 -13.13
C CYS A 6 6.19 4.41 -14.13
N ASN A 7 7.28 4.74 -14.79
CA ASN A 7 8.13 3.81 -15.52
C ASN A 7 9.46 3.61 -14.79
N THR A 8 9.97 4.66 -14.14
CA THR A 8 11.17 4.63 -13.32
C THR A 8 10.91 5.23 -11.94
N GLN A 9 11.86 5.05 -11.01
CA GLN A 9 11.78 5.64 -9.67
C GLN A 9 11.70 7.18 -9.70
N GLU A 10 12.27 7.82 -10.73
CA GLU A 10 12.31 9.27 -10.90
C GLU A 10 10.93 9.88 -11.18
N ASP A 11 9.99 9.06 -11.69
CA ASP A 11 8.62 9.48 -11.94
C ASP A 11 7.82 9.65 -10.64
N CYS A 12 8.27 8.98 -9.57
CA CYS A 12 7.61 9.04 -8.27
C CYS A 12 8.10 10.23 -7.46
N LYS A 13 7.16 11.15 -7.18
CA LYS A 13 7.37 12.25 -6.24
C LYS A 13 7.21 11.76 -4.79
N ASP A 14 7.80 12.50 -3.86
CA ASP A 14 7.76 12.23 -2.42
C ASP A 14 8.40 10.89 -2.01
N ILE A 15 8.06 10.43 -0.80
CA ILE A 15 8.55 9.19 -0.19
C ILE A 15 7.76 8.01 -0.78
N ALA A 16 7.99 7.70 -2.05
CA ALA A 16 7.33 6.62 -2.79
C ALA A 16 8.34 5.80 -3.61
N ILE A 17 7.99 4.56 -3.96
CA ILE A 17 8.77 3.75 -4.90
C ILE A 17 7.95 3.35 -6.11
N CYS A 18 8.62 3.23 -7.27
CA CYS A 18 7.99 2.73 -8.47
C CYS A 18 7.90 1.21 -8.44
N LEU A 19 6.70 0.68 -8.24
CA LEU A 19 6.44 -0.76 -8.24
C LEU A 19 5.29 -1.07 -9.19
N GLN A 20 5.49 -2.01 -10.12
CA GLN A 20 4.46 -2.42 -11.09
C GLN A 20 3.85 -1.25 -11.88
N LYS A 21 4.70 -0.31 -12.29
CA LYS A 21 4.32 0.95 -12.96
C LYS A 21 3.44 1.89 -12.13
N GLN A 22 3.45 1.73 -10.82
CA GLN A 22 2.69 2.57 -9.90
C GLN A 22 3.59 3.14 -8.80
N CYS A 23 3.42 4.42 -8.49
CA CYS A 23 4.06 5.03 -7.34
C CYS A 23 3.31 4.63 -6.08
N ILE A 24 3.97 3.83 -5.24
CA ILE A 24 3.41 3.39 -3.98
C ILE A 24 4.17 4.05 -2.83
N PRO A 25 3.48 4.51 -1.77
CA PRO A 25 4.14 5.06 -0.59
C PRO A 25 5.19 4.09 -0.04
N ALA A 26 6.34 4.62 0.35
CA ALA A 26 7.48 3.85 0.82
C ALA A 26 7.84 4.21 2.26
N LYS A 27 8.54 3.31 2.95
CA LYS A 27 9.06 3.53 4.30
C LYS A 27 10.55 3.19 4.37
N PRO A 28 11.33 3.79 5.29
CA PRO A 28 12.71 3.40 5.50
C PRO A 28 12.81 1.93 5.88
N ALA A 29 13.66 1.19 5.16
CA ALA A 29 14.08 -0.14 5.53
C ALA A 29 15.31 -0.14 6.46
N GLY A 30 16.01 1.00 6.50
CA GLY A 30 17.31 1.15 7.16
C GLY A 30 18.46 0.99 6.14
N GLY A 31 19.57 1.68 6.40
CA GLY A 31 20.71 1.74 5.48
C GLY A 31 20.70 2.99 4.60
N PHE A 32 21.88 3.58 4.46
CA PHE A 32 22.13 4.67 3.51
C PHE A 32 22.56 4.07 2.18
N CYS A 33 22.17 4.71 1.09
CA CYS A 33 22.49 4.28 -0.27
C CYS A 33 22.84 5.49 -1.14
N SER A 34 23.67 5.26 -2.16
CA SER A 34 23.89 6.20 -3.26
C SER A 34 23.12 5.77 -4.51
N ASN A 35 22.88 4.46 -4.66
CA ASN A 35 22.10 3.88 -5.75
C ASN A 35 21.35 2.62 -5.27
N ASN A 36 20.54 2.02 -6.15
CA ASN A 36 19.71 0.84 -5.81
C ASN A 36 20.53 -0.42 -5.47
N ASP A 37 21.75 -0.55 -6.00
CA ASP A 37 22.60 -1.72 -5.78
C ASP A 37 23.19 -1.74 -4.36
N ASP A 38 23.20 -0.59 -3.67
CA ASP A 38 23.59 -0.50 -2.26
C ASP A 38 22.52 -1.08 -1.31
N CYS A 39 21.30 -1.28 -1.80
CA CYS A 39 20.18 -1.77 -1.00
C CYS A 39 19.93 -3.28 -1.18
N ASN A 40 19.33 -3.92 -0.17
CA ASN A 40 19.00 -5.35 -0.25
C ASN A 40 17.90 -5.62 -1.29
N THR A 41 17.77 -6.88 -1.71
CA THR A 41 16.75 -7.31 -2.68
C THR A 41 15.34 -6.85 -2.28
N GLY A 42 14.65 -6.17 -3.20
CA GLY A 42 13.29 -5.63 -2.97
C GLY A 42 13.25 -4.25 -2.31
N GLN A 43 14.40 -3.59 -2.17
CA GLN A 43 14.52 -2.21 -1.70
C GLN A 43 14.92 -1.29 -2.85
N THR A 44 14.55 -0.01 -2.74
CA THR A 44 14.90 1.02 -3.71
C THR A 44 15.54 2.18 -2.97
N CYS A 45 16.61 2.75 -3.55
CA CYS A 45 17.26 3.92 -3.00
C CYS A 45 16.45 5.18 -3.32
N VAL A 46 15.92 5.83 -2.29
CA VAL A 46 15.14 7.07 -2.42
C VAL A 46 15.68 8.09 -1.43
N PHE A 47 16.08 9.27 -1.93
CA PHE A 47 16.70 10.34 -1.13
C PHE A 47 17.90 9.88 -0.27
N GLY A 48 18.68 8.93 -0.77
CA GLY A 48 19.87 8.42 -0.07
C GLY A 48 19.59 7.41 1.05
N LEU A 49 18.36 6.92 1.15
CA LEU A 49 17.94 5.89 2.10
C LEU A 49 17.32 4.70 1.36
N CYS A 50 17.62 3.49 1.84
CA CYS A 50 16.98 2.29 1.32
C CYS A 50 15.53 2.23 1.81
N MET A 51 14.60 2.22 0.86
CA MET A 51 13.16 2.24 1.10
C MET A 51 12.51 0.94 0.63
N VAL A 52 11.42 0.57 1.30
CA VAL A 52 10.54 -0.55 0.92
C VAL A 52 9.11 -0.04 0.78
N PRO A 53 8.22 -0.77 0.08
CA PRO A 53 6.80 -0.49 0.12
C PRO A 53 6.31 -0.26 1.56
N ALA A 54 5.67 0.86 1.83
CA ALA A 54 5.01 1.10 3.11
C ALA A 54 3.77 0.20 3.28
N VAL A 55 3.31 -0.41 2.20
CA VAL A 55 2.22 -1.40 2.14
C VAL A 55 2.81 -2.81 2.05
N GLU A 56 2.48 -3.66 3.02
CA GLU A 56 2.83 -5.08 2.98
C GLU A 56 1.78 -5.82 2.15
N LEU A 57 2.15 -6.18 0.92
CA LEU A 57 1.26 -6.82 -0.06
C LEU A 57 1.19 -8.35 0.08
N ASN A 58 1.93 -8.95 1.03
CA ASN A 58 2.19 -10.39 1.07
C ASN A 58 1.99 -11.06 2.45
N ASN A 59 1.13 -10.51 3.31
CA ASN A 59 0.65 -11.30 4.44
C ASN A 59 -0.62 -12.06 4.02
N GLU A 60 -0.57 -13.38 4.18
CA GLU A 60 -1.78 -14.19 4.16
C GLU A 60 -2.70 -13.73 5.29
N CYS A 61 -3.99 -13.70 5.04
CA CYS A 61 -4.99 -13.24 6.00
C CYS A 61 -6.25 -14.09 5.90
N THR A 62 -6.96 -14.21 7.01
CA THR A 62 -8.30 -14.80 7.06
C THR A 62 -9.35 -13.69 7.19
N THR A 63 -9.03 -12.63 7.94
CA THR A 63 -9.89 -11.49 8.20
C THR A 63 -9.16 -10.18 7.98
N SER A 64 -9.89 -9.09 7.72
CA SER A 64 -9.30 -7.76 7.55
C SER A 64 -8.56 -7.26 8.81
N ASN A 65 -8.86 -7.82 9.98
CA ASN A 65 -8.13 -7.52 11.23
C ASN A 65 -6.72 -8.12 11.26
N ASP A 66 -6.45 -9.16 10.47
CA ASP A 66 -5.11 -9.76 10.36
C ASP A 66 -4.16 -8.84 9.56
N CYS A 67 -4.74 -7.99 8.72
CA CYS A 67 -4.02 -7.04 7.91
C CYS A 67 -3.60 -5.82 8.72
N LYS A 68 -2.42 -5.26 8.43
CA LYS A 68 -1.87 -4.08 9.11
C LYS A 68 -2.04 -2.82 8.24
N LYS A 69 -1.95 -1.64 8.86
CA LYS A 69 -1.99 -0.34 8.15
C LYS A 69 -3.28 -0.18 7.33
N GLN A 70 -3.22 0.51 6.18
CA GLN A 70 -4.35 0.78 5.29
C GLN A 70 -4.61 -0.40 4.32
N THR A 71 -4.78 -1.61 4.86
CA THR A 71 -5.06 -2.80 4.05
C THR A 71 -6.21 -3.63 4.63
N ILE A 72 -6.97 -4.32 3.77
CA ILE A 72 -8.03 -5.27 4.16
C ILE A 72 -7.76 -6.63 3.55
N CYS A 73 -8.37 -7.67 4.10
CA CYS A 73 -8.18 -9.02 3.61
C CYS A 73 -9.08 -9.30 2.41
N VAL A 74 -8.48 -9.57 1.25
CA VAL A 74 -9.21 -9.92 0.02
C VAL A 74 -8.57 -11.14 -0.60
N ASN A 75 -9.36 -12.20 -0.77
CA ASN A 75 -8.93 -13.49 -1.33
C ASN A 75 -7.68 -14.04 -0.62
N GLY A 76 -7.69 -13.98 0.71
CA GLY A 76 -6.60 -14.51 1.54
C GLY A 76 -5.34 -13.64 1.56
N LYS A 77 -5.36 -12.43 0.99
CA LYS A 77 -4.21 -11.52 0.96
C LYS A 77 -4.57 -10.12 1.43
N CYS A 78 -3.67 -9.49 2.17
CA CYS A 78 -3.81 -8.10 2.54
C CYS A 78 -3.59 -7.19 1.33
N LYS A 79 -4.65 -6.49 0.92
CA LYS A 79 -4.64 -5.55 -0.20
C LYS A 79 -4.94 -4.14 0.27
N VAL A 80 -4.41 -3.16 -0.46
CA VAL A 80 -4.61 -1.75 -0.16
C VAL A 80 -6.09 -1.40 -0.17
N ALA A 81 -6.52 -0.68 0.86
CA ALA A 81 -7.89 -0.28 1.05
C ALA A 81 -7.96 1.19 1.44
N ALA A 82 -9.05 1.84 1.05
CA ALA A 82 -9.37 3.20 1.44
C ALA A 82 -10.66 3.21 2.26
N THR A 83 -10.86 4.24 3.07
CA THR A 83 -12.09 4.44 3.85
C THR A 83 -12.80 5.69 3.39
N ILE A 84 -14.14 5.66 3.41
CA ILE A 84 -14.99 6.84 3.20
C ILE A 84 -15.35 7.55 4.52
N GLY A 85 -14.81 7.09 5.65
CA GLY A 85 -15.11 7.64 6.98
C GLY A 85 -16.48 7.27 7.55
N LYS A 86 -17.25 6.40 6.87
CA LYS A 86 -18.51 5.84 7.39
C LYS A 86 -18.20 4.96 8.60
N GLN A 87 -18.81 5.26 9.75
CA GLN A 87 -18.65 4.45 10.96
C GLN A 87 -19.38 3.11 10.84
N CYS A 88 -18.82 2.07 11.44
CA CYS A 88 -19.40 0.74 11.46
C CYS A 88 -18.99 -0.02 12.75
N LYS A 89 -19.78 -1.03 13.10
CA LYS A 89 -19.42 -2.04 14.11
C LYS A 89 -19.19 -3.40 13.49
N VAL A 90 -19.90 -3.71 12.41
CA VAL A 90 -19.83 -4.97 11.67
C VAL A 90 -19.83 -4.73 10.16
N ASP A 91 -19.36 -5.71 9.38
CA ASP A 91 -19.26 -5.59 7.92
C ASP A 91 -20.61 -5.26 7.25
N SER A 92 -21.72 -5.74 7.80
CA SER A 92 -23.08 -5.47 7.29
C SER A 92 -23.52 -4.01 7.43
N ASP A 93 -22.81 -3.18 8.21
CA ASP A 93 -23.07 -1.74 8.29
C ASP A 93 -22.49 -0.99 7.08
N CYS A 94 -21.58 -1.63 6.35
CA CYS A 94 -20.90 -1.08 5.18
C CYS A 94 -21.59 -1.51 3.88
N ASP A 95 -21.32 -0.78 2.79
CA ASP A 95 -21.95 -1.10 1.50
C ASP A 95 -21.31 -2.34 0.87
N SER A 96 -21.95 -2.90 -0.16
CA SER A 96 -21.46 -4.10 -0.85
C SER A 96 -20.00 -3.97 -1.30
N GLY A 97 -19.17 -4.95 -0.91
CA GLY A 97 -17.73 -4.96 -1.23
C GLY A 97 -16.85 -4.17 -0.25
N GLN A 98 -17.40 -3.71 0.87
CA GLN A 98 -16.67 -3.05 1.96
C GLN A 98 -16.53 -3.98 3.17
N SER A 99 -15.54 -3.69 4.03
CA SER A 99 -15.35 -4.36 5.32
C SER A 99 -15.22 -3.33 6.44
N CYS A 100 -15.80 -3.63 7.59
CA CYS A 100 -15.68 -2.82 8.78
C CYS A 100 -14.34 -3.12 9.49
N ARG A 101 -13.50 -2.09 9.63
CA ARG A 101 -12.21 -2.22 10.30
C ARG A 101 -11.84 -0.93 11.01
N PHE A 102 -11.33 -1.05 12.24
CA PHE A 102 -11.07 0.09 13.12
C PHE A 102 -12.30 1.01 13.32
N GLY A 103 -13.50 0.44 13.30
CA GLY A 103 -14.75 1.18 13.49
C GLY A 103 -15.18 2.05 12.30
N VAL A 104 -14.54 1.89 11.13
CA VAL A 104 -14.91 2.58 9.89
C VAL A 104 -14.96 1.61 8.70
N CYS A 105 -15.76 1.92 7.70
CA CYS A 105 -15.89 1.10 6.49
C CYS A 105 -14.71 1.32 5.54
N TRP A 106 -14.13 0.23 5.06
CA TRP A 106 -13.03 0.19 4.11
C TRP A 106 -13.46 -0.52 2.84
N PHE A 107 -13.07 0.01 1.69
CA PHE A 107 -13.27 -0.62 0.38
C PHE A 107 -11.92 -0.98 -0.22
N LEU A 108 -11.88 -2.08 -0.97
CA LEU A 108 -10.70 -2.45 -1.75
C LEU A 108 -10.39 -1.31 -2.72
N TYR A 109 -9.20 -0.75 -2.62
CA TYR A 109 -8.73 0.22 -3.59
C TYR A 109 -8.29 -0.54 -4.84
N LEU A 110 -9.20 -0.64 -5.81
CA LEU A 110 -8.86 -1.07 -7.17
C LEU A 110 -8.44 0.19 -7.94
N PRO A 111 -7.15 0.39 -8.26
CA PRO A 111 -6.81 1.45 -9.19
C PRO A 111 -7.53 1.18 -10.52
N PRO A 112 -8.04 2.22 -11.21
CA PRO A 112 -8.66 2.05 -12.52
C PRO A 112 -7.66 1.36 -13.46
N VAL A 113 -8.03 0.18 -13.93
CA VAL A 113 -7.33 -0.52 -15.00
C VAL A 113 -7.48 0.29 -16.29
N ASN A 114 -6.36 0.70 -16.86
CA ASN A 114 -6.29 1.26 -18.20
C ASN A 114 -5.26 0.49 -19.03
#